data_AF-A0A2Z6E192-F1
#
_entry.id   AF-A0A2Z6E192-F1
#
_cell.length_a   1.000
_cell.length_b   1.000
_cell.length_c   1.000
_cell.angle_alpha   90.00
_cell.angle_beta   90.00
_cell.angle_gamma   90.00
#
_symmetry.space_group_name_H-M   'P 1'
#
loop_
_entity.id
_entity.type
_entity.pdbx_description
1 polymer ?
#
loop_
_entity_poly.entity_id
_entity_poly.type
_entity_poly.pdbx_seq_one_letter_code
_entity_poly.pdbx_strand_id
1 'polypeptide(L)' 'MPERAHYFWVHPEKQRWYAVRVTRDLFGAWLVVRAWGSLRNRLGGERCDVVASPAAAAKRLRTIARQRQRHGYLLR' A
#
# COMPACT_ATOMS: atom_id res chain seq x y z
N MET A 1 -12.49 3.78 10.78
CA MET A 1 -12.85 2.81 9.72
C MET A 1 -11.69 2.68 8.74
N PRO A 2 -11.11 1.48 8.50
CA PRO A 2 -9.92 1.31 7.67
C PRO A 2 -10.19 1.47 6.16
N GLU A 3 -11.45 1.56 5.72
CA GLU A 3 -11.84 1.67 4.31
C GLU A 3 -11.37 2.93 3.59
N ARG A 4 -10.84 3.92 4.32
CA ARG A 4 -10.23 5.13 3.76
C ARG A 4 -8.73 5.22 4.06
N ALA A 5 -8.13 4.16 4.58
CA ALA A 5 -6.70 4.14 4.85
C ALA A 5 -5.94 4.13 3.52
N HIS A 6 -5.29 5.25 3.22
CA HIS A 6 -4.37 5.40 2.11
C HIS A 6 -3.03 5.87 2.67
N TYR A 7 -1.97 5.16 2.33
CA TYR A 7 -0.61 5.57 2.65
C TYR A 7 0.21 5.64 1.39
N PHE A 8 1.05 6.68 1.31
CA PHE A 8 1.99 6.89 0.24
C PHE A 8 3.38 7.01 0.84
N TRP A 9 4.34 6.28 0.28
CA TRP A 9 5.74 6.39 0.68
C TRP A 9 6.62 6.66 -0.51
N VAL A 10 7.71 7.40 -0.26
CA VAL A 10 8.75 7.68 -1.23
C VAL A 10 10.10 7.21 -0.69
N HIS A 11 10.85 6.48 -1.51
CA HIS A 11 12.27 6.24 -1.29
C HIS A 11 13.06 7.27 -2.09
N PRO A 12 13.62 8.32 -1.44
CA PRO A 12 14.22 9.45 -2.14
C PRO A 12 15.46 9.04 -2.95
N GLU A 13 16.36 8.24 -2.37
CA GLU A 13 17.59 7.83 -3.07
C GLU A 13 17.32 6.94 -4.30
N LYS A 14 16.49 5.91 -4.14
CA LYS A 14 16.14 4.98 -5.24
C LYS A 14 15.11 5.55 -6.22
N GLN A 15 14.56 6.74 -5.93
CA GLN A 15 13.58 7.41 -6.76
C GLN A 15 12.37 6.51 -7.06
N ARG A 16 11.82 5.91 -6.01
CA ARG A 16 10.66 5.02 -6.09
C ARG A 16 9.54 5.49 -5.18
N TRP A 17 8.32 5.26 -5.58
CA TRP A 17 7.15 5.43 -4.73
C TRP A 17 6.46 4.09 -4.48
N TYR A 18 5.73 4.02 -3.37
CA TYR A 18 4.92 2.89 -2.97
C TYR A 18 3.64 3.41 -2.35
N ALA A 19 2.49 2.95 -2.81
CA ALA A 19 1.19 3.32 -2.26
C ALA A 19 0.44 2.09 -1.79
N VAL A 20 -0.40 2.25 -0.77
CA VAL A 20 -1.35 1.22 -0.36
C VAL A 20 -2.68 1.86 -0.02
N ARG A 21 -3.77 1.20 -0.41
CA ARG A 21 -5.13 1.53 0.02
C ARG A 21 -5.88 0.30 0.46
N VAL A 22 -6.79 0.48 1.40
CA VAL A 22 -7.81 -0.53 1.74
C VAL A 22 -9.12 -0.13 1.09
N THR A 23 -9.74 -1.05 0.36
CA THR A 23 -11.04 -0.83 -0.30
C THR A 23 -11.88 -2.10 -0.19
N ARG A 24 -13.12 -2.04 -0.69
CA ARG A 24 -13.93 -3.22 -0.98
C ARG A 24 -14.05 -3.43 -2.49
N ASP A 25 -14.23 -4.66 -2.92
CA ASP A 25 -14.64 -4.98 -4.29
C ASP A 25 -16.16 -4.81 -4.48
N LEU A 26 -16.66 -5.13 -5.68
CA LEU A 26 -18.09 -5.03 -6.01
C LEU A 26 -18.98 -5.98 -5.20
N PHE A 27 -18.43 -7.04 -4.63
CA PHE A 27 -19.13 -8.03 -3.81
C PHE A 27 -18.95 -7.76 -2.30
N GLY A 28 -18.29 -6.66 -1.93
CA GLY A 28 -18.06 -6.26 -0.54
C GLY A 28 -16.86 -6.93 0.13
N ALA A 29 -16.06 -7.74 -0.59
CA ALA A 29 -14.86 -8.35 -0.04
C ALA A 29 -13.78 -7.29 0.19
N TRP A 30 -13.04 -7.42 1.31
CA TRP A 30 -11.97 -6.47 1.64
C TRP A 30 -10.73 -6.70 0.79
N LEU A 31 -10.17 -5.63 0.27
CA LEU A 31 -8.96 -5.61 -0.54
C LEU A 31 -7.90 -4.71 0.09
N VAL A 32 -6.65 -5.18 0.06
CA VAL A 32 -5.46 -4.34 0.21
C VAL A 32 -4.84 -4.18 -1.16
N VAL A 33 -4.95 -3.00 -1.75
CA VAL A 33 -4.36 -2.67 -3.04
C VAL A 33 -3.01 -2.01 -2.81
N ARG A 34 -1.97 -2.54 -3.44
CA ARG A 34 -0.58 -2.07 -3.33
C ARG A 34 -0.10 -1.66 -4.70
N ALA A 35 0.35 -0.42 -4.84
CA ALA A 35 0.93 0.08 -6.08
C ALA A 35 2.37 0.55 -5.84
N TRP A 36 3.20 0.46 -6.86
CA TRP A 36 4.59 0.92 -6.81
C TRP A 36 5.02 1.43 -8.16
N GLY A 37 6.02 2.29 -8.17
CA GLY A 37 6.60 2.77 -9.41
C GLY A 37 7.88 3.56 -9.23
N SER A 38 8.44 3.94 -10.37
CA SER A 38 9.53 4.90 -10.45
C SER A 38 8.99 6.33 -10.32
N LEU A 39 9.78 7.22 -9.73
CA LEU A 39 9.56 8.67 -9.82
C LEU A 39 10.17 9.26 -11.10
N ARG A 40 10.98 8.49 -11.84
CA ARG A 40 11.68 8.96 -13.05
C ARG A 40 10.99 8.57 -14.36
N ASN A 41 10.10 7.60 -14.33
CA ASN A 41 9.40 7.11 -15.52
C ASN A 41 8.04 6.52 -15.14
N ARG A 42 7.29 6.07 -16.14
CA ARG A 42 5.93 5.51 -15.97
C ARG A 42 5.92 4.01 -15.65
N LEU A 43 7.08 3.41 -15.34
CA LEU A 43 7.14 1.99 -14.97
C LEU A 43 6.68 1.80 -13.53
N GLY A 44 5.85 0.79 -13.35
CA GLY A 44 5.25 0.46 -12.07
C GLY A 44 4.38 -0.77 -12.16
N GLY A 45 3.71 -1.08 -11.06
CA GLY A 45 2.77 -2.17 -11.00
C GLY A 45 1.80 -1.99 -9.85
N GLU A 46 0.73 -2.76 -9.93
CA GLU A 46 -0.27 -2.86 -8.88
C GLU A 46 -0.49 -4.33 -8.51
N ARG A 47 -0.80 -4.58 -7.25
CA ARG A 47 -1.25 -5.88 -6.77
C ARG A 47 -2.35 -5.71 -5.75
N CYS A 48 -3.43 -6.47 -5.95
CA CYS A 48 -4.55 -6.57 -5.04
C CYS A 48 -4.41 -7.87 -4.22
N ASP A 49 -4.48 -7.76 -2.89
CA ASP A 49 -4.60 -8.91 -2.00
C ASP A 49 -6.00 -8.90 -1.36
N VAL A 50 -6.77 -9.98 -1.53
CA VAL A 50 -8.04 -10.18 -0.82
C VAL A 50 -7.74 -10.50 0.64
N VAL A 51 -8.47 -9.89 1.58
CA VAL A 51 -8.32 -10.13 3.01
C VAL A 51 -9.68 -10.43 3.66
N ALA A 52 -9.67 -11.30 4.66
CA ALA A 52 -10.90 -11.81 5.27
C ALA A 52 -11.70 -10.77 6.07
N SER A 53 -11.07 -9.68 6.52
CA SER A 53 -11.73 -8.71 7.40
C SER A 53 -11.03 -7.34 7.41
N PRO A 54 -11.71 -6.28 7.90
CA PRO A 54 -11.08 -4.97 8.09
C PRO A 54 -9.91 -5.03 9.09
N ALA A 55 -9.99 -5.90 10.11
CA ALA A 55 -8.92 -6.11 11.08
C ALA A 55 -7.69 -6.77 10.43
N ALA A 56 -7.90 -7.74 9.53
CA ALA A 56 -6.83 -8.33 8.73
C ALA A 56 -6.19 -7.29 7.80
N ALA A 57 -6.99 -6.42 7.18
CA ALA A 57 -6.48 -5.29 6.38
C ALA A 57 -5.60 -4.36 7.23
N ALA A 58 -6.04 -3.96 8.41
CA ALA A 58 -5.27 -3.12 9.33
C ALA A 58 -3.97 -3.79 9.80
N LYS A 59 -3.99 -5.10 10.09
CA LYS A 59 -2.77 -5.87 10.39
C LYS A 59 -1.80 -5.85 9.21
N ARG A 60 -2.30 -6.07 8.00
CA ARG A 60 -1.49 -6.06 6.77
C ARG A 60 -0.87 -4.69 6.50
N LEU A 61 -1.64 -3.61 6.65
CA LEU A 61 -1.17 -2.23 6.53
C LEU A 61 0.00 -1.93 7.49
N ARG A 62 -0.14 -2.30 8.77
CA ARG A 62 0.93 -2.11 9.76
C ARG A 62 2.21 -2.87 9.40
N THR A 63 2.08 -4.10 8.90
CA THR A 63 3.23 -4.88 8.43
C THR A 63 3.91 -4.21 7.23
N ILE A 64 3.14 -3.74 6.25
CA ILE A 64 3.68 -3.02 5.08
C ILE A 64 4.39 -1.74 5.53
N ALA A 65 3.77 -0.93 6.37
CA ALA A 65 4.34 0.33 6.87
C ALA A 65 5.70 0.11 7.55
N ARG A 66 5.78 -0.87 8.47
CA ARG A 66 7.05 -1.23 9.14
C ARG A 66 8.11 -1.69 8.15
N GLN A 67 7.74 -2.52 7.17
CA GLN A 67 8.68 -2.98 6.13
C GLN A 67 9.17 -1.83 5.24
N ARG A 68 8.30 -0.91 4.84
CA ARG A 68 8.67 0.27 4.03
C ARG A 68 9.62 1.17 4.82
N GLN A 69 9.29 1.51 6.06
CA GLN A 69 10.15 2.30 6.93
C GLN A 69 11.55 1.68 7.07
N ARG A 70 11.64 0.37 7.36
CA ARG A 70 12.93 -0.35 7.46
C ARG A 70 13.74 -0.31 6.16
N HIS A 71 13.09 -0.17 5.01
CA HIS A 71 13.72 -0.15 3.69
C HIS A 71 14.02 1.28 3.20
N GLY A 72 13.95 2.29 4.06
CA GLY A 72 14.28 3.68 3.72
C GLY A 72 13.17 4.45 2.99
N TYR A 73 11.95 3.90 2.97
CA TYR A 73 10.79 4.63 2.46
C TYR A 73 10.25 5.58 3.53
N LEU A 74 10.06 6.83 3.16
CA LEU A 74 9.51 7.90 3.99
C LEU A 74 8.02 8.04 3.72
N LEU A 75 7.21 8.04 4.78
CA LEU A 75 5.77 8.29 4.66
C LEU A 75 5.54 9.74 4.24
N ARG A 76 4.60 9.95 3.33
CA ARG A 76 4.25 11.24 2.72
C ARG A 76 2.75 11.48 2.82
#